data_AF-A0A812UF76-F1
#
_entry.id   AF-A0A812UF76-F1
#
_cell.length_a   1.000
_cell.length_b   1.000
_cell.length_c   1.000
_cell.angle_alpha   90.00
_cell.angle_beta   90.00
_cell.angle_gamma   90.00
#
_symmetry.space_group_name_H-M   'P 1'
#
loop_
_entity.id
_entity.type
_entity.pdbx_description
1 polymer ?
#
loop_
_entity_poly.entity_id
_entity_poly.type
_entity_poly.pdbx_seq_one_letter_code
_entity_poly.pdbx_strand_id
1 'polypeptide(L)'
;MVRQWQRNLRSEARGLDRSIRKIEQEEDKIRKDIQAMAKQGGDPKSIQMLAKSLIRSSKAKDRLYTSRSIMQSAVAELETTAATMRLSDSMSKSAEVMKQMNSLVRIPEMEESISSMRREMMRAGLIDELIDEGMEEMDGPDLEVEAEAEVDKVLDDLAIDASVRMAISKPQAVAAPAAATAAAVPQRAAAAAGYAG
;
A
#
# COMPACT_ATOMS: atom_id res chain seq x y z
N MET A 1 -16.44 -4.35 -31.26
CA MET A 1 -16.30 -3.62 -29.97
C MET A 1 -15.82 -4.53 -28.85
N VAL A 2 -16.50 -5.62 -28.48
CA VAL A 2 -16.07 -6.50 -27.36
C VAL A 2 -14.62 -6.99 -27.46
N ARG A 3 -14.18 -7.43 -28.64
CA ARG A 3 -12.77 -7.84 -28.87
C ARG A 3 -11.76 -6.72 -28.60
N GLN A 4 -12.13 -5.45 -28.76
CA GLN A 4 -11.27 -4.31 -28.45
C GLN A 4 -11.14 -4.12 -26.94
N TRP A 5 -12.26 -4.14 -26.20
CA TRP A 5 -12.23 -4.06 -24.74
C TRP A 5 -11.43 -5.21 -24.12
N GLN A 6 -11.58 -6.43 -24.64
CA GLN A 6 -10.76 -7.57 -24.22
C GLN A 6 -9.26 -7.36 -24.48
N ARG A 7 -8.88 -6.74 -25.61
CA ARG A 7 -7.47 -6.41 -25.90
C ARG A 7 -6.94 -5.34 -24.97
N ASN A 8 -7.74 -4.31 -24.68
CA ASN A 8 -7.39 -3.23 -23.77
C ASN A 8 -7.16 -3.79 -22.36
N LEU A 9 -8.10 -4.57 -21.81
CA LEU A 9 -7.92 -5.24 -20.52
C LEU A 9 -6.67 -6.13 -20.49
N ARG A 10 -6.42 -6.94 -21.53
CA ARG A 10 -5.17 -7.74 -21.58
C ARG A 10 -3.91 -6.86 -21.64
N SER A 11 -3.98 -5.68 -22.22
CA SER A 11 -2.86 -4.74 -22.25
C SER A 11 -2.60 -4.15 -20.86
N GLU A 12 -3.66 -3.71 -20.21
CA GLU A 12 -3.67 -3.21 -18.83
C GLU A 12 -3.16 -4.26 -17.83
N ALA A 13 -3.57 -5.52 -17.97
CA ALA A 13 -3.06 -6.63 -17.15
C ALA A 13 -1.54 -6.79 -17.25
N ARG A 14 -0.98 -6.63 -18.45
CA ARG A 14 0.47 -6.66 -18.65
C ARG A 14 1.16 -5.44 -18.04
N GLY A 15 0.45 -4.32 -17.90
CA GLY A 15 0.88 -3.16 -17.12
C GLY A 15 1.07 -3.52 -15.65
N LEU A 16 0.04 -4.09 -15.03
CA LEU A 16 0.08 -4.57 -13.65
C LEU A 16 1.23 -5.57 -13.43
N ASP A 17 1.40 -6.52 -14.34
CA ASP A 17 2.49 -7.51 -14.25
C ASP A 17 3.88 -6.85 -14.21
N ARG A 18 4.06 -5.71 -14.89
CA ARG A 18 5.31 -4.95 -14.82
C ARG A 18 5.43 -4.19 -13.50
N SER A 19 4.36 -3.58 -13.01
CA SER A 19 4.36 -2.90 -11.70
C SER A 19 4.65 -3.87 -10.57
N ILE A 20 4.00 -5.03 -10.55
CA ILE A 20 4.24 -6.11 -9.57
C ILE A 20 5.71 -6.50 -9.55
N ARG A 21 6.31 -6.77 -10.73
CA ARG A 21 7.74 -7.13 -10.82
C ARG A 21 8.68 -6.03 -10.31
N LYS A 22 8.34 -4.76 -10.52
CA LYS A 22 9.13 -3.64 -10.00
C LYS A 22 9.06 -3.60 -8.47
N ILE A 23 7.86 -3.75 -7.90
CA ILE A 23 7.67 -3.81 -6.46
C ILE A 23 8.44 -4.99 -5.86
N GLU A 24 8.36 -6.18 -6.44
CA GLU A 24 9.12 -7.36 -5.98
C GLU A 24 10.63 -7.10 -5.96
N GLN A 25 11.18 -6.48 -7.00
CA GLN A 25 12.60 -6.12 -7.04
C GLN A 25 13.00 -5.08 -6.00
N GLU A 26 12.11 -4.13 -5.69
CA GLU A 26 12.33 -3.12 -4.65
C GLU A 26 12.22 -3.74 -3.25
N GLU A 27 11.24 -4.63 -3.01
CA GLU A 27 11.12 -5.40 -1.78
C GLU A 27 12.36 -6.24 -1.51
N ASP A 28 12.90 -6.92 -2.53
CA ASP A 28 14.12 -7.72 -2.39
C ASP A 28 15.34 -6.88 -1.98
N LYS A 29 15.43 -5.63 -2.45
CA LYS A 29 16.47 -4.69 -2.01
C LYS A 29 16.26 -4.30 -0.56
N ILE A 30 15.04 -3.90 -0.19
CA ILE A 30 14.69 -3.51 1.18
C ILE A 30 14.96 -4.67 2.16
N ARG A 31 14.63 -5.91 1.80
CA ARG A 31 14.92 -7.11 2.61
C ARG A 31 16.42 -7.27 2.86
N LYS A 32 17.25 -7.11 1.83
CA LYS A 32 18.72 -7.17 1.96
C LYS A 32 19.25 -6.03 2.82
N ASP A 33 18.71 -4.83 2.68
CA ASP A 33 19.11 -3.67 3.47
C ASP A 33 18.77 -3.86 4.95
N ILE A 34 17.56 -4.34 5.28
CA ILE A 34 17.15 -4.71 6.64
C ILE A 34 18.13 -5.72 7.25
N GLN A 35 18.45 -6.79 6.52
CA GLN A 35 19.38 -7.82 6.99
C GLN A 35 20.80 -7.29 7.18
N ALA A 36 21.30 -6.44 6.27
CA ALA A 36 22.62 -5.84 6.38
C ALA A 36 22.71 -4.89 7.59
N MET A 37 21.71 -4.02 7.75
CA MET A 37 21.64 -3.09 8.89
C MET A 37 21.54 -3.82 10.22
N ALA A 38 20.72 -4.87 10.31
CA ALA A 38 20.60 -5.67 11.52
C ALA A 38 21.92 -6.35 11.91
N LYS A 39 22.68 -6.87 10.93
CA LYS A 39 24.00 -7.49 11.18
C LYS A 39 25.07 -6.48 11.59
N GLN A 40 25.00 -5.26 11.06
CA GLN A 40 25.97 -4.20 11.33
C GLN A 40 25.67 -3.40 12.60
N GLY A 41 24.58 -3.73 13.32
CA GLY A 41 24.16 -2.98 14.50
C GLY A 41 23.64 -1.58 14.15
N GLY A 42 22.99 -1.43 13.00
CA GLY A 42 22.37 -0.19 12.55
C GLY A 42 21.25 0.28 13.49
N ASP A 43 20.87 1.56 13.35
CA ASP A 43 19.84 2.18 14.18
C ASP A 43 18.51 1.40 14.12
N PRO A 44 17.99 0.92 15.27
CA PRO A 44 16.77 0.13 15.31
C PRO A 44 15.55 0.85 14.73
N LYS A 45 15.43 2.18 14.88
CA LYS A 45 14.31 2.95 14.31
C LYS A 45 14.35 2.95 12.78
N SER A 46 15.53 3.05 12.21
CA SER A 46 15.73 2.99 10.76
C SER A 46 15.36 1.61 10.19
N ILE A 47 15.73 0.53 10.89
CA ILE A 47 15.33 -0.84 10.52
C ILE A 47 13.81 -1.00 10.61
N GLN A 48 13.19 -0.48 11.68
CA GLN A 48 11.73 -0.50 11.88
C GLN A 48 11.01 0.23 10.73
N MET A 49 11.51 1.39 10.31
CA MET A 49 10.95 2.15 9.20
C MET A 49 11.02 1.39 7.86
N LEU A 50 12.14 0.73 7.58
CA LEU A 50 12.28 -0.13 6.40
C LEU A 50 11.33 -1.32 6.44
N ALA A 51 11.17 -1.95 7.61
CA ALA A 51 10.23 -3.06 7.80
C ALA A 51 8.78 -2.62 7.55
N LYS A 52 8.35 -1.47 8.11
CA LYS A 52 7.03 -0.88 7.80
C LYS A 52 6.86 -0.58 6.31
N SER A 53 7.92 -0.09 5.66
CA SER A 53 7.90 0.14 4.21
C SER A 53 7.70 -1.16 3.43
N LEU A 54 8.38 -2.24 3.82
CA LEU A 54 8.25 -3.55 3.20
C LEU A 54 6.82 -4.10 3.33
N ILE A 55 6.17 -3.93 4.48
CA ILE A 55 4.77 -4.34 4.70
C ILE A 55 3.83 -3.58 3.77
N ARG A 56 3.98 -2.25 3.68
CA ARG A 56 3.17 -1.42 2.78
C ARG A 56 3.34 -1.83 1.32
N SER A 57 4.57 -2.10 0.88
CA SER A 57 4.83 -2.62 -0.47
C SER A 57 4.17 -3.97 -0.70
N SER A 58 4.21 -4.89 0.27
CA SER A 58 3.57 -6.20 0.15
C SER A 58 2.06 -6.07 0.00
N LYS A 59 1.41 -5.22 0.81
CA LYS A 59 -0.04 -4.97 0.70
C LYS A 59 -0.41 -4.33 -0.64
N ALA A 60 0.41 -3.39 -1.12
CA ALA A 60 0.22 -2.79 -2.44
C ALA A 60 0.30 -3.87 -3.54
N LYS A 61 1.29 -4.76 -3.48
CA LYS A 61 1.45 -5.88 -4.40
C LYS A 61 0.27 -6.84 -4.36
N ASP A 62 -0.24 -7.20 -3.19
CA ASP A 62 -1.40 -8.09 -3.03
C ASP A 62 -2.67 -7.49 -3.66
N ARG A 63 -2.85 -6.17 -3.54
CA ARG A 63 -3.92 -5.45 -4.24
C ARG A 63 -3.78 -5.56 -5.75
N LEU A 64 -2.57 -5.35 -6.30
CA LEU A 64 -2.35 -5.49 -7.75
C LEU A 64 -2.60 -6.93 -8.25
N TYR A 65 -2.25 -7.95 -7.47
CA TYR A 65 -2.58 -9.34 -7.79
C TYR A 65 -4.09 -9.59 -7.81
N THR A 66 -4.82 -9.01 -6.85
CA THR A 66 -6.28 -9.06 -6.81
C THR A 66 -6.88 -8.39 -8.05
N SER A 67 -6.43 -7.18 -8.39
CA SER A 67 -6.86 -6.48 -9.61
C SER A 67 -6.56 -7.26 -10.88
N ARG A 68 -5.39 -7.91 -10.96
CA ARG A 68 -5.04 -8.80 -12.09
C ARG A 68 -6.02 -9.97 -12.23
N SER A 69 -6.45 -10.56 -11.11
CA SER A 69 -7.45 -11.63 -11.10
C SER A 69 -8.82 -11.12 -11.57
N ILE A 70 -9.28 -9.99 -11.03
CA ILE A 70 -10.54 -9.34 -11.45
C ILE A 70 -10.55 -9.05 -12.95
N MET A 71 -9.42 -8.60 -13.49
CA MET A 71 -9.28 -8.33 -14.92
C MET A 71 -9.37 -9.60 -15.78
N GLN A 72 -8.85 -10.74 -15.31
CA GLN A 72 -9.01 -12.02 -16.00
C GLN A 72 -10.48 -12.45 -16.03
N SER A 73 -11.18 -12.31 -14.90
CA SER A 73 -12.61 -12.56 -14.81
C SER A 73 -13.41 -11.67 -15.78
N ALA A 74 -13.06 -10.39 -15.88
CA ALA A 74 -13.67 -9.47 -16.84
C ALA A 74 -13.44 -9.84 -18.30
N VAL A 75 -12.23 -10.30 -18.63
CA VAL A 75 -11.95 -10.77 -20.00
C VAL A 75 -12.78 -12.01 -20.34
N ALA A 76 -12.93 -12.94 -19.40
CA ALA A 76 -13.74 -14.14 -19.57
C ALA A 76 -15.24 -13.81 -19.69
N GLU A 77 -15.75 -12.91 -18.85
CA GLU A 77 -17.17 -12.50 -18.90
C GLU A 77 -17.50 -11.76 -20.20
N LEU A 78 -16.58 -10.91 -20.69
CA LEU A 78 -16.69 -10.31 -22.01
C LEU A 78 -16.65 -11.36 -23.14
N GLU A 79 -15.93 -12.46 -22.96
CA GLU A 79 -15.90 -13.56 -23.94
C GLU A 79 -17.25 -14.27 -24.00
N THR A 80 -17.83 -14.58 -22.83
CA THR A 80 -19.18 -15.12 -22.70
C THR A 80 -20.21 -14.19 -23.33
N THR A 81 -20.16 -12.89 -23.00
CA THR A 81 -21.05 -11.88 -23.58
C THR A 81 -20.93 -11.86 -25.11
N ALA A 82 -19.70 -11.89 -25.65
CA ALA A 82 -19.49 -11.92 -27.10
C ALA A 82 -20.00 -13.20 -27.76
N ALA A 83 -20.01 -14.34 -27.07
CA ALA A 83 -20.57 -15.59 -27.55
C ALA A 83 -22.11 -15.51 -27.58
N THR A 84 -22.73 -15.02 -26.51
CA THR A 84 -24.19 -14.82 -26.43
C THR A 84 -24.68 -13.88 -27.52
N MET A 85 -23.99 -12.76 -27.77
CA MET A 85 -24.31 -11.83 -28.86
C MET A 85 -24.22 -12.44 -30.27
N ARG A 86 -23.51 -13.56 -30.46
CA ARG A 86 -23.50 -14.27 -31.75
C ARG A 86 -24.67 -15.23 -31.89
N LEU A 87 -25.20 -15.70 -30.77
CA LEU A 87 -26.32 -16.63 -30.72
C LEU A 87 -27.66 -15.88 -30.71
N SER A 88 -27.71 -14.69 -30.14
CA SER A 88 -28.85 -13.78 -30.16
C SER A 88 -28.47 -12.44 -30.76
N ASP A 89 -29.29 -11.90 -31.68
CA ASP A 89 -29.13 -10.53 -32.22
C ASP A 89 -29.37 -9.44 -31.15
N SER A 90 -29.72 -9.82 -29.92
CA SER A 90 -29.82 -8.92 -28.78
C SER A 90 -28.51 -8.86 -27.98
N MET A 91 -28.10 -7.64 -27.62
CA MET A 91 -27.03 -7.44 -26.67
C MET A 91 -27.57 -7.56 -25.24
N SER A 92 -27.01 -8.51 -24.48
CA SER A 92 -27.33 -8.67 -23.06
C SER A 92 -26.49 -7.73 -22.21
N LYS A 93 -27.12 -7.10 -21.21
CA LYS A 93 -26.43 -6.29 -20.21
C LYS A 93 -25.69 -7.19 -19.23
N SER A 94 -24.45 -6.86 -18.86
CA SER A 94 -23.64 -7.63 -17.91
C SER A 94 -23.35 -6.82 -16.64
N ALA A 95 -24.07 -7.15 -15.56
CA ALA A 95 -23.82 -6.60 -14.23
C ALA A 95 -22.46 -7.05 -13.66
N GLU A 96 -21.98 -8.24 -14.05
CA GLU A 96 -20.70 -8.77 -13.58
C GLU A 96 -19.51 -8.01 -14.19
N VAL A 97 -19.53 -7.73 -15.50
CA VAL A 97 -18.53 -6.85 -16.14
C VAL A 97 -18.54 -5.49 -15.47
N MET A 98 -19.73 -4.94 -15.18
CA MET A 98 -19.88 -3.65 -14.52
C MET A 98 -19.19 -3.62 -13.15
N LYS A 99 -19.46 -4.62 -12.30
CA LYS A 99 -18.85 -4.75 -10.98
C LYS A 99 -17.33 -4.83 -11.06
N GLN A 100 -16.82 -5.65 -11.98
CA GLN A 100 -15.38 -5.81 -12.18
C GLN A 100 -14.73 -4.50 -12.66
N MET A 101 -15.34 -3.79 -13.61
CA MET A 101 -14.85 -2.49 -14.06
C MET A 101 -14.80 -1.48 -12.91
N ASN A 102 -15.82 -1.44 -12.05
CA ASN A 102 -15.85 -0.51 -10.90
C ASN A 102 -14.72 -0.79 -9.90
N SER A 103 -14.40 -2.06 -9.64
CA SER A 103 -13.25 -2.41 -8.80
C SER A 103 -11.93 -1.98 -9.45
N LEU A 104 -11.79 -2.14 -10.77
CA LEU A 104 -10.57 -1.81 -11.51
C LEU A 104 -10.32 -0.30 -11.66
N VAL A 105 -11.36 0.55 -11.71
CA VAL A 105 -11.21 2.02 -11.75
C VAL A 105 -10.46 2.54 -10.53
N ARG A 106 -10.53 1.85 -9.39
CA ARG A 106 -9.87 2.26 -8.14
C ARG A 106 -8.36 2.08 -8.16
N ILE A 107 -7.80 1.49 -9.23
CA ILE A 107 -6.36 1.29 -9.37
C ILE A 107 -5.77 2.50 -10.12
N PRO A 108 -4.97 3.35 -9.45
CA PRO A 108 -4.51 4.63 -10.02
C PRO A 108 -3.77 4.46 -11.36
N GLU A 109 -3.05 3.35 -11.53
CA GLU A 109 -2.26 3.06 -12.72
C GLU A 109 -3.12 2.85 -13.98
N MET A 110 -4.42 2.59 -13.82
CA MET A 110 -5.32 2.17 -14.90
C MET A 110 -6.60 3.01 -14.98
N GLU A 111 -6.81 3.90 -14.01
CA GLU A 111 -8.06 4.63 -13.79
C GLU A 111 -8.63 5.23 -15.08
N GLU A 112 -7.79 5.96 -15.83
CA GLU A 112 -8.19 6.61 -17.07
C GLU A 112 -8.67 5.61 -18.13
N SER A 113 -7.89 4.55 -18.35
CA SER A 113 -8.16 3.51 -19.36
C SER A 113 -9.44 2.73 -19.03
N ILE A 114 -9.59 2.28 -17.78
CA ILE A 114 -10.79 1.56 -17.33
C ILE A 114 -12.01 2.48 -17.33
N SER A 115 -11.89 3.73 -16.88
CA SER A 115 -12.99 4.71 -16.88
C SER A 115 -13.47 5.05 -18.29
N SER A 116 -12.55 5.14 -19.25
CA SER A 116 -12.88 5.30 -20.67
C SER A 116 -13.63 4.09 -21.22
N MET A 117 -13.11 2.87 -20.99
CA MET A 117 -13.79 1.63 -21.39
C MET A 117 -15.17 1.50 -20.75
N ARG A 118 -15.32 1.81 -19.46
CA ARG A 118 -16.61 1.79 -18.76
C ARG A 118 -17.62 2.71 -19.46
N ARG A 119 -17.22 3.93 -19.84
CA ARG A 119 -18.07 4.86 -20.60
C ARG A 119 -18.45 4.33 -21.98
N GLU A 120 -17.52 3.70 -22.69
CA GLU A 120 -17.81 3.06 -23.98
C GLU A 120 -18.78 1.88 -23.83
N MET A 121 -18.62 1.05 -22.79
CA MET A 121 -19.50 -0.08 -22.50
C MET A 121 -20.91 0.39 -22.13
N MET A 122 -21.04 1.48 -21.36
CA MET A 122 -22.34 2.10 -21.06
C MET A 122 -23.02 2.60 -22.34
N ARG A 123 -22.30 3.35 -23.18
CA ARG A 123 -22.83 3.85 -24.47
C ARG A 123 -23.22 2.74 -25.43
N ALA A 124 -22.48 1.64 -25.42
CA ALA A 124 -22.84 0.48 -26.20
C ALA A 124 -24.13 -0.16 -25.66
N GLY A 125 -24.46 -0.01 -24.38
CA GLY A 125 -25.56 -0.71 -23.72
C GLY A 125 -25.15 -2.08 -23.18
N LEU A 126 -23.85 -2.32 -23.00
CA LEU A 126 -23.32 -3.55 -22.40
C LEU A 126 -23.43 -3.54 -20.87
N ILE A 127 -23.29 -2.37 -20.24
CA ILE A 127 -23.42 -2.22 -18.79
C ILE A 127 -24.39 -1.06 -18.50
N ASP A 128 -25.05 -1.10 -17.36
CA ASP A 128 -25.99 -0.06 -16.95
C ASP A 128 -25.30 1.20 -16.43
N GLU A 129 -26.03 2.33 -16.42
CA GLU A 129 -25.54 3.62 -15.94
C GLU A 129 -25.53 3.74 -14.41
N LEU A 130 -26.08 2.76 -13.68
CA LEU A 130 -26.23 2.85 -12.23
C LEU A 130 -24.89 2.61 -11.52
N ILE A 131 -24.09 3.67 -11.37
CA ILE A 131 -22.86 3.62 -10.58
C ILE A 131 -23.25 3.29 -9.14
N ASP A 132 -22.94 2.07 -8.71
CA ASP A 132 -23.12 1.67 -7.32
C ASP A 132 -22.07 2.42 -6.48
N GLU A 133 -22.55 3.33 -5.62
CA GLU A 133 -21.76 4.06 -4.61
C GLU A 133 -21.43 3.13 -3.42
N GLY A 134 -20.99 1.90 -3.70
CA GLY A 134 -20.40 1.03 -2.70
C GLY A 134 -18.98 1.49 -2.41
N MET A 135 -18.84 2.55 -1.62
CA MET A 135 -17.58 2.93 -0.97
C MET A 135 -17.16 1.80 -0.01
N GLU A 136 -16.55 0.74 -0.53
CA GLU A 136 -15.63 -0.06 0.27
C GLU A 136 -14.34 0.73 0.36
N GLU A 137 -14.14 1.34 1.53
CA GLU A 137 -12.93 2.04 1.95
C GLU A 137 -11.76 1.04 1.91
N MET A 138 -11.03 1.00 0.80
CA MET A 138 -9.84 0.14 0.68
C MET A 138 -8.61 0.73 1.38
N ASP A 139 -8.65 2.00 1.78
CA ASP A 139 -7.48 2.70 2.31
C ASP A 139 -7.90 3.75 3.35
N GLY A 140 -7.84 3.34 4.62
CA GLY A 140 -7.96 4.18 5.80
C GLY A 140 -6.75 4.06 6.74
N PRO A 141 -6.77 4.76 7.90
CA PRO A 141 -5.73 4.70 8.95
C PRO A 141 -5.40 3.29 9.47
N ASP A 142 -6.23 2.29 9.17
CA ASP A 142 -6.02 0.88 9.53
C ASP A 142 -4.72 0.29 8.96
N LEU A 143 -4.27 0.73 7.77
CA LEU A 143 -3.06 0.16 7.15
C LEU A 143 -1.78 0.46 7.93
N GLU A 144 -1.71 1.63 8.56
CA GLU A 144 -0.52 2.03 9.34
C GLU A 144 -0.47 1.29 10.67
N VAL A 145 -1.61 1.15 11.35
CA VAL A 145 -1.73 0.38 12.60
C VAL A 145 -1.46 -1.11 12.35
N GLU A 146 -1.99 -1.67 11.27
CA GLU A 146 -1.77 -3.06 10.91
C GLU A 146 -0.31 -3.30 10.49
N ALA A 147 0.33 -2.34 9.81
CA ALA A 147 1.76 -2.43 9.50
C ALA A 147 2.63 -2.39 10.77
N GLU A 148 2.25 -1.63 11.80
CA GLU A 148 2.93 -1.65 13.09
C GLU A 148 2.84 -3.01 13.78
N ALA A 149 1.66 -3.64 13.76
CA ALA A 149 1.44 -4.95 14.35
C ALA A 149 2.22 -6.08 13.64
N GLU A 150 2.53 -5.90 12.36
CA GLU A 150 3.19 -6.92 11.53
C GLU A 150 4.72 -6.82 11.47
N VAL A 151 5.33 -5.77 12.04
CA VAL A 151 6.80 -5.58 12.00
C VAL A 151 7.54 -6.79 12.57
N ASP A 152 7.12 -7.29 13.73
CA ASP A 152 7.77 -8.43 14.39
C ASP A 152 7.79 -9.68 13.51
N LYS A 153 6.67 -9.95 12.83
CA LYS A 153 6.53 -11.08 11.91
C LYS A 153 7.50 -10.98 10.73
N VAL A 154 7.63 -9.78 10.15
CA VAL A 154 8.57 -9.56 9.05
C VAL A 154 10.02 -9.74 9.48
N LEU A 155 10.38 -9.29 10.69
CA LEU A 155 11.72 -9.48 11.23
C LEU A 155 12.02 -10.97 11.52
N ASP A 156 11.01 -11.73 11.94
CA ASP A 156 11.07 -13.20 12.03
C ASP A 156 11.32 -13.86 10.69
N ASP A 157 10.53 -13.52 9.66
CA ASP A 157 10.64 -14.07 8.31
C ASP A 157 12.02 -13.78 7.69
N LEU A 158 12.65 -12.67 8.08
CA LEU A 158 14.01 -12.30 7.65
C LEU A 158 15.13 -12.94 8.48
N ALA A 159 14.78 -13.79 9.45
CA ALA A 159 15.68 -14.43 10.40
C ALA A 159 16.57 -13.42 11.16
N ILE A 160 16.00 -12.26 11.51
CA ILE A 160 16.69 -11.28 12.35
C ILE A 160 16.76 -11.80 13.78
N ASP A 161 17.96 -11.74 14.36
CA ASP A 161 18.23 -12.22 15.72
C ASP A 161 17.27 -11.62 16.75
N ALA A 162 16.82 -12.44 17.70
CA ALA A 162 15.83 -12.05 18.70
C ALA A 162 16.28 -10.87 19.57
N SER A 163 17.58 -10.76 19.89
CA SER A 163 18.12 -9.65 20.68
C SER A 163 18.08 -8.33 19.92
N VAL A 164 18.40 -8.36 18.62
CA VAL A 164 18.34 -7.19 17.73
C VAL A 164 16.88 -6.78 17.49
N ARG A 165 15.98 -7.76 17.34
CA ARG A 165 14.55 -7.51 17.15
C ARG A 165 13.90 -6.81 18.33
N MET A 166 14.21 -7.20 19.57
CA MET A 166 13.67 -6.53 20.75
C MET A 166 14.03 -5.04 20.79
N ALA A 167 15.22 -4.66 20.30
CA ALA A 167 15.62 -3.26 20.19
C ALA A 167 14.88 -2.50 19.07
N ILE A 168 14.46 -3.20 18.01
CA ILE A 168 13.74 -2.64 16.84
C ILE A 168 12.25 -2.45 17.13
N SER A 169 11.60 -3.46 17.70
CA SER A 169 10.13 -3.48 17.87
C SER A 169 9.67 -2.75 19.14
N LYS A 170 10.56 -2.66 20.14
CA LYS A 170 10.38 -1.84 21.34
C LYS A 170 11.57 -0.90 21.45
N PRO A 171 11.63 0.17 20.65
CA PRO A 171 12.62 1.21 20.89
C PRO A 171 12.38 1.68 22.32
N GLN A 172 13.34 1.44 23.21
CA GLN A 172 13.27 1.91 24.60
C GLN A 172 12.78 3.35 24.56
N ALA A 173 11.69 3.61 25.30
CA ALA A 173 11.34 4.97 25.65
C ALA A 173 12.63 5.60 26.18
N VAL A 174 13.14 6.60 25.45
CA VAL A 174 14.33 7.34 25.84
C VAL A 174 14.20 7.61 27.32
N ALA A 175 15.11 7.04 28.11
CA ALA A 175 15.15 7.28 29.54
C ALA A 175 15.20 8.79 29.72
N ALA A 176 14.11 9.37 30.21
CA ALA A 176 14.11 10.75 30.65
C ALA A 176 15.27 10.89 31.64
N PRO A 177 16.20 11.84 31.48
CA PRO A 177 17.28 11.98 32.42
C PRO A 177 16.67 12.28 33.79
N ALA A 178 16.95 11.38 34.72
CA ALA A 178 16.53 11.47 36.11
C ALA A 178 17.07 12.76 36.73
N ALA A 179 16.15 13.49 37.35
CA ALA A 179 16.30 14.54 38.35
C ALA A 179 17.74 14.90 38.78
N ALA A 180 18.16 16.13 38.44
CA ALA A 180 19.08 16.88 39.28
C ALA A 180 18.26 17.58 40.38
N THR A 181 18.21 16.97 41.55
CA THR A 181 17.76 17.60 42.79
C THR A 181 18.82 18.56 43.33
N ALA A 182 18.30 19.60 43.98
CA ALA A 182 18.93 20.45 44.99
C ALA A 182 19.89 21.56 44.52
N ALA A 183 19.46 22.81 44.73
CA ALA A 183 19.93 23.57 45.90
C ALA A 183 19.04 24.79 46.14
N ALA A 184 18.51 24.85 47.35
CA ALA A 184 17.78 25.98 47.92
C ALA A 184 18.67 27.24 47.98
N VAL A 185 18.07 28.39 47.71
CA VAL A 185 18.69 29.70 47.94
C VAL A 185 18.18 30.25 49.28
N PRO A 186 19.08 30.51 50.26
CA PRO A 186 18.83 31.53 51.27
C PRO A 186 19.78 32.73 51.08
N GLN A 187 19.14 33.88 50.90
CA GLN A 187 19.44 35.22 51.43
C GLN A 187 20.85 35.53 51.98
N ARG A 188 21.52 36.58 51.44
CA ARG A 188 21.45 38.00 51.86
C ARG A 188 22.82 38.71 51.81
N ALA A 189 22.76 39.96 51.33
CA ALA A 189 23.52 41.15 51.76
C ALA A 189 25.03 41.29 51.45
N ALA A 190 25.27 42.32 50.61
CA ALA A 190 26.01 43.54 50.94
C ALA A 190 27.46 43.72 50.43
N ALA A 191 27.60 44.87 49.76
CA ALA A 191 28.66 45.88 49.88
C ALA A 191 29.95 45.73 49.02
N ALA A 192 29.96 46.57 47.98
CA ALA A 192 30.84 47.74 47.82
C ALA A 192 32.20 47.61 47.11
N ALA A 193 32.55 48.75 46.48
CA ALA A 193 33.75 49.14 45.72
C ALA A 193 33.87 48.48 44.33
N GLY A 194 33.75 49.14 43.18
CA GLY A 194 34.01 50.54 42.83
C GLY A 194 35.44 50.69 42.31
N TYR A 195 35.65 50.83 40.99
CA TYR A 195 36.54 51.84 40.38
C TYR A 195 36.56 51.79 38.84
N ALA A 196 36.45 53.00 38.27
CA ALA A 196 37.04 53.55 37.03
C ALA A 196 36.81 52.92 35.64
N GLY A 197 36.37 53.81 34.73
CA GLY A 197 36.38 53.67 33.28
C GLY A 197 35.43 54.66 32.66
#